data_AF-A0AAE5CQ44-F1
#
_entry.id   AF-A0AAE5CQ44-F1
#
_cell.length_a   1.000
_cell.length_b   1.000
_cell.length_c   1.000
_cell.angle_alpha   90.00
_cell.angle_beta   90.00
_cell.angle_gamma   90.00
#
_symmetry.space_group_name_H-M   'P 1'
#
loop_
_entity.id
_entity.type
_entity.pdbx_description
1 polymer ?
#
loop_
_entity_poly.entity_id
_entity_poly.type
_entity_poly.pdbx_seq_one_letter_code
_entity_poly.pdbx_strand_id
1 'polypeptide(L)'
;MWTTLPQIRQLLGLGWHRHLPAEAGVTFTSIAILTWSGCKGEEMWKWLETWHTEAESCALDPRQACAKEDVERRFKEEYGKPYEQSLRGMVDLLIDLGLIHRDTQDGEEVLKIPSLLPLPEDCLRISPAERAFLEIIREQCPFCEGNC
;
A
#
# COMPACT_ATOMS: atom_id res chain seq x y z
N MET A 1 15.96 -1.47 -8.44
CA MET A 1 15.14 -2.52 -7.80
C MET A 1 14.34 -1.83 -6.69
N TRP A 2 13.10 -1.41 -6.95
CA TRP A 2 12.30 -0.60 -6.00
C TRP A 2 11.98 -1.34 -4.70
N THR A 3 11.98 -2.68 -4.71
CA THR A 3 11.85 -3.54 -3.51
C THR A 3 12.99 -3.36 -2.49
N THR A 4 14.04 -2.60 -2.81
CA THR A 4 15.07 -2.23 -1.83
C THR A 4 14.73 -0.99 -1.01
N LEU A 5 13.71 -0.22 -1.39
CA LEU A 5 13.27 0.95 -0.64
C LEU A 5 12.73 0.51 0.74
N PRO A 6 13.19 1.12 1.86
CA PRO A 6 12.81 0.70 3.21
C PRO A 6 11.29 0.63 3.42
N GLN A 7 10.54 1.58 2.86
CA GLN A 7 9.09 1.68 2.98
C GLN A 7 8.37 0.50 2.32
N ILE A 8 8.81 0.11 1.13
CA ILE A 8 8.25 -1.05 0.42
C ILE A 8 8.61 -2.34 1.16
N ARG A 9 9.82 -2.43 1.75
CA ARG A 9 10.18 -3.58 2.59
C ARG A 9 9.32 -3.68 3.84
N GLN A 10 9.04 -2.56 4.51
CA GLN A 10 8.12 -2.55 5.65
C GLN A 10 6.72 -3.02 5.22
N LEU A 11 6.18 -2.49 4.12
CA LEU A 11 4.87 -2.90 3.59
C LEU A 11 4.81 -4.43 3.38
N LEU A 12 5.84 -5.00 2.76
CA LEU A 12 5.93 -6.43 2.51
C LEU A 12 6.09 -7.24 3.82
N GLY A 13 7.02 -6.83 4.68
CA GLY A 13 7.36 -7.52 5.93
C GLY A 13 6.24 -7.53 6.97
N LEU A 14 5.41 -6.48 6.99
CA LEU A 14 4.23 -6.40 7.85
C LEU A 14 3.01 -7.14 7.29
N GLY A 15 3.11 -7.66 6.07
CA GLY A 15 2.04 -8.44 5.43
C GLY A 15 0.98 -7.62 4.69
N TRP A 16 1.12 -6.30 4.59
CA TRP A 16 0.13 -5.42 3.94
C TRP A 16 -0.19 -5.81 2.49
N HIS A 17 0.76 -6.40 1.77
CA HIS A 17 0.56 -6.90 0.41
C HIS A 17 -0.53 -7.98 0.26
N ARG A 18 -0.95 -8.61 1.36
CA ARG A 18 -2.05 -9.59 1.37
C ARG A 18 -3.42 -8.96 1.63
N HIS A 19 -3.41 -7.77 2.20
CA HIS A 19 -4.59 -7.07 2.69
C HIS A 19 -4.97 -5.89 1.81
N LEU A 20 -4.03 -5.27 1.11
CA LEU A 20 -4.35 -4.16 0.23
C LEU A 20 -4.90 -4.65 -1.12
N PRO A 21 -5.93 -3.97 -1.68
CA PRO A 21 -6.23 -4.06 -3.10
C PRO A 21 -4.98 -3.78 -3.94
N ALA A 22 -4.87 -4.43 -5.09
CA ALA A 22 -3.68 -4.33 -5.93
C ALA A 22 -3.35 -2.87 -6.29
N GLU A 23 -4.38 -2.08 -6.61
CA GLU A 23 -4.29 -0.66 -6.95
C GLU A 23 -3.75 0.17 -5.79
N ALA A 24 -4.17 -0.12 -4.56
CA ALA A 24 -3.66 0.57 -3.36
C ALA A 24 -2.18 0.21 -3.13
N GLY A 25 -1.81 -1.06 -3.31
CA GLY A 25 -0.42 -1.50 -3.21
C GLY A 25 0.49 -0.87 -4.27
N VAL A 26 0.01 -0.77 -5.51
CA VAL A 26 0.72 -0.06 -6.60
C VAL A 26 0.84 1.42 -6.28
N THR A 27 -0.25 2.07 -5.84
CA THR A 27 -0.26 3.49 -5.48
C THR A 27 0.73 3.79 -4.35
N PHE A 28 0.78 2.95 -3.30
CA PHE A 28 1.77 3.08 -2.24
C PHE A 28 3.21 2.96 -2.77
N THR A 29 3.46 1.98 -3.64
CA THR A 29 4.79 1.77 -4.23
C THR A 29 5.22 2.96 -5.09
N SER A 30 4.31 3.50 -5.89
CA SER A 30 4.50 4.72 -6.69
C SER A 30 4.84 5.92 -5.82
N ILE A 31 4.10 6.13 -4.73
CA ILE A 31 4.40 7.20 -3.76
C ILE A 31 5.79 7.00 -3.15
N ALA A 32 6.14 5.78 -2.72
CA ALA A 32 7.46 5.51 -2.15
C ALA A 32 8.61 5.87 -3.11
N ILE A 33 8.45 5.58 -4.41
CA ILE A 33 9.43 5.94 -5.44
C ILE A 33 9.52 7.46 -5.62
N LEU A 34 8.38 8.15 -5.68
CA LEU A 34 8.32 9.60 -5.88
C LEU A 34 8.82 10.38 -4.67
N THR A 35 8.52 9.92 -3.45
CA THR A 35 9.09 10.49 -2.24
C THR A 35 10.61 10.34 -2.23
N TRP A 36 11.13 9.18 -2.66
CA TRP A 36 12.58 8.96 -2.75
C TRP A 36 13.25 9.83 -3.81
N SER A 37 12.57 10.12 -4.93
CA SER A 37 13.08 11.02 -5.97
C SER A 37 12.90 12.51 -5.66
N GLY A 38 12.18 12.86 -4.59
CA GLY A 38 11.88 14.25 -4.21
C GLY A 38 10.83 14.93 -5.09
N CYS A 39 10.02 14.16 -5.82
CA CYS A 39 8.96 14.68 -6.66
C CYS A 39 7.78 15.19 -5.80
N LYS A 40 7.20 16.34 -6.18
CA LYS A 40 6.17 17.05 -5.41
C LYS A 40 5.16 17.76 -6.31
N GLY A 41 4.09 18.27 -5.71
CA GLY A 41 3.07 19.09 -6.38
C GLY A 41 2.46 18.41 -7.61
N GLU A 42 2.23 19.21 -8.65
CA GLU A 42 1.62 18.76 -9.91
C GLU A 42 2.45 17.70 -10.63
N GLU A 43 3.78 17.75 -10.55
CA GLU A 43 4.64 16.75 -11.19
C GLU A 43 4.46 15.37 -10.56
N MET A 44 4.37 15.31 -9.23
CA MET A 44 4.09 14.07 -8.50
C MET A 44 2.74 13.48 -8.93
N TRP A 45 1.69 14.31 -8.97
CA TRP A 45 0.35 13.86 -9.37
C TRP A 45 0.32 13.35 -10.81
N LYS A 46 1.00 14.03 -11.73
CA LYS A 46 1.11 13.58 -13.13
C LYS A 46 1.75 12.19 -13.25
N TRP A 47 2.81 11.92 -12.49
CA TRP A 47 3.45 10.61 -12.48
C TRP A 47 2.56 9.53 -11.86
N LEU A 48 1.88 9.85 -10.76
CA LEU A 48 0.90 8.95 -10.14
C LEU A 48 -0.22 8.57 -11.10
N GLU A 49 -0.79 9.54 -11.83
CA GLU A 49 -1.85 9.30 -12.82
C GLU A 49 -1.35 8.40 -13.97
N THR A 50 -0.14 8.67 -14.45
CA THR A 50 0.48 7.88 -15.53
C THR A 50 0.63 6.43 -15.10
N TRP A 51 1.28 6.17 -13.96
CA TRP A 51 1.53 4.81 -13.48
C TRP A 51 0.26 4.09 -13.02
N HIS A 52 -0.72 4.82 -12.49
CA HIS A 52 -2.03 4.24 -12.16
C HIS A 52 -2.75 3.75 -13.42
N THR A 53 -2.79 4.57 -14.47
CA THR A 53 -3.39 4.20 -15.77
C THR A 53 -2.67 3.02 -16.41
N GLU A 54 -1.33 3.01 -16.38
CA GLU A 54 -0.53 1.89 -16.88
C GLU A 54 -0.83 0.60 -16.12
N ALA A 55 -0.96 0.66 -14.80
CA ALA A 55 -1.29 -0.49 -13.97
C ALA A 55 -2.70 -1.03 -14.26
N GLU A 56 -3.70 -0.16 -14.43
CA GLU A 56 -5.06 -0.56 -14.82
C GLU A 56 -5.13 -1.21 -16.20
N SER A 57 -4.28 -0.76 -17.13
CA SER A 57 -4.22 -1.31 -18.49
C SER A 57 -3.48 -2.65 -18.58
N CYS A 58 -2.84 -3.10 -17.50
CA CYS A 58 -2.05 -4.33 -17.49
C CYS A 58 -2.96 -5.56 -17.55
N ALA A 59 -2.81 -6.36 -18.61
CA ALA A 59 -3.55 -7.61 -18.75
C ALA A 59 -3.08 -8.64 -17.72
N LEU A 60 -3.97 -9.01 -16.80
CA LEU A 60 -3.73 -10.05 -15.83
C LEU A 60 -4.00 -11.43 -16.44
N ASP A 61 -3.15 -12.42 -16.12
CA ASP A 61 -3.49 -13.81 -16.39
C ASP A 61 -4.64 -14.29 -15.49
N PRO A 62 -5.34 -15.40 -15.83
CA PRO A 62 -6.49 -15.87 -15.05
C PRO A 62 -6.20 -16.16 -13.57
N ARG A 63 -4.98 -16.58 -13.22
CA ARG A 63 -4.60 -16.83 -11.82
C ARG A 63 -4.42 -15.51 -11.08
N GLN A 64 -3.79 -14.52 -11.72
CA GLN A 64 -3.63 -13.18 -11.16
C GLN A 64 -4.97 -12.48 -10.98
N ALA A 65 -5.89 -12.60 -11.94
CA ALA A 65 -7.24 -12.05 -11.84
C ALA A 65 -8.01 -12.66 -10.66
N CYS A 66 -7.99 -14.00 -10.51
CA CYS A 66 -8.61 -14.68 -9.39
C CYS A 66 -8.02 -14.26 -8.03
N ALA A 67 -6.68 -14.12 -7.96
CA ALA A 67 -6.02 -13.65 -6.75
C ALA A 67 -6.41 -12.21 -6.39
N LYS A 68 -6.50 -11.33 -7.39
CA LYS A 68 -6.95 -9.94 -7.22
C LYS A 68 -8.37 -9.89 -6.66
N GLU A 69 -9.32 -10.63 -7.25
CA GLU A 69 -10.70 -10.69 -6.79
C GLU A 69 -10.83 -11.16 -5.34
N ASP A 70 -10.07 -12.20 -4.96
CA ASP A 70 -10.09 -12.73 -3.60
C ASP A 70 -9.51 -11.73 -2.58
N VAL A 71 -8.41 -11.05 -2.92
CA VAL A 71 -7.84 -9.98 -2.09
C VAL A 71 -8.82 -8.83 -1.92
N GLU A 72 -9.45 -8.35 -3.00
CA GLU A 72 -10.43 -7.27 -2.94
C GLU A 72 -11.65 -7.63 -2.10
N ARG A 73 -12.16 -8.87 -2.23
CA ARG A 73 -13.27 -9.36 -1.43
C ARG A 73 -12.90 -9.36 0.06
N ARG A 74 -11.76 -9.94 0.42
CA ARG A 74 -11.26 -9.93 1.81
C ARG A 74 -11.09 -8.52 2.33
N PHE A 75 -10.47 -7.64 1.56
CA PHE A 75 -10.24 -6.26 1.98
C PHE A 75 -11.56 -5.54 2.27
N LYS A 76 -12.60 -5.70 1.44
CA LYS A 76 -13.91 -5.09 1.69
C LYS A 76 -14.52 -5.56 3.01
N GLU A 77 -14.38 -6.85 3.34
CA GLU A 77 -14.85 -7.43 4.60
C GLU A 77 -14.04 -6.90 5.80
N GLU A 78 -12.72 -6.82 5.66
CA GLU A 78 -11.78 -6.39 6.71
C GLU A 78 -11.82 -4.87 6.98
N TYR A 79 -11.87 -4.06 5.92
CA TYR A 79 -11.90 -2.60 5.98
C TYR A 79 -13.27 -2.08 6.43
N GLY A 80 -14.35 -2.72 5.96
CA GLY A 80 -15.72 -2.47 6.45
C GLY A 80 -16.28 -1.07 6.15
N LYS A 81 -15.61 -0.27 5.32
CA LYS A 81 -16.04 1.05 4.85
C LYS A 81 -16.03 1.11 3.32
N PRO A 82 -16.88 1.94 2.69
CA PRO A 82 -16.74 2.25 1.27
C PRO A 82 -15.42 3.01 1.02
N TYR A 83 -14.83 2.78 -0.16
CA TYR A 83 -13.72 3.56 -0.68
C TYR A 83 -13.88 3.73 -2.19
N GLU A 84 -13.29 4.80 -2.73
CA GLU A 84 -13.33 5.09 -4.15
C GLU A 84 -12.17 4.39 -4.89
N GLN A 85 -12.45 3.88 -6.08
CA GLN A 85 -11.47 3.14 -6.88
C GLN A 85 -10.64 4.01 -7.84
N SER A 86 -10.79 5.33 -7.79
CA SER A 86 -9.92 6.26 -8.52
C SER A 86 -8.56 6.40 -7.84
N LEU A 87 -7.56 6.94 -8.55
CA LEU A 87 -6.26 7.28 -7.94
C LEU A 87 -6.42 8.14 -6.67
N ARG A 88 -7.28 9.16 -6.70
CA ARG A 88 -7.53 10.02 -5.52
C ARG A 88 -8.15 9.22 -4.39
N GLY A 89 -9.10 8.34 -4.71
CA GLY A 89 -9.68 7.39 -3.76
C GLY A 89 -8.66 6.43 -3.14
N MET A 90 -7.69 5.95 -3.93
CA MET A 90 -6.59 5.11 -3.44
C MET A 90 -5.66 5.88 -2.51
N VAL A 91 -5.34 7.13 -2.83
CA VAL A 91 -4.56 8.00 -1.94
C VAL A 91 -5.32 8.23 -0.63
N ASP A 92 -6.61 8.55 -0.69
CA ASP A 92 -7.43 8.76 0.51
C ASP A 92 -7.57 7.49 1.35
N LEU A 93 -7.68 6.32 0.70
CA LEU A 93 -7.66 5.03 1.38
C LEU A 93 -6.34 4.80 2.13
N LEU A 94 -5.21 5.04 1.48
CA LEU A 94 -3.89 4.89 2.10
C LEU A 94 -3.69 5.87 3.26
N ILE A 95 -4.30 7.06 3.20
CA ILE A 95 -4.32 8.03 4.31
C ILE A 95 -5.19 7.51 5.47
N ASP A 96 -6.40 6.99 5.21
CA ASP A 96 -7.28 6.43 6.26
C ASP A 96 -6.60 5.25 6.98
N LEU A 97 -5.85 4.44 6.25
CA LEU A 97 -5.05 3.33 6.78
C LEU A 97 -3.77 3.78 7.49
N GLY A 98 -3.43 5.08 7.49
CA GLY A 98 -2.20 5.60 8.08
C GLY A 98 -0.91 5.15 7.37
N LEU A 99 -1.02 4.66 6.14
CA LEU A 99 0.11 4.20 5.34
C LEU A 99 0.85 5.35 4.67
N ILE A 100 0.15 6.46 4.43
CA ILE A 100 0.72 7.72 3.96
C ILE A 100 0.06 8.90 4.67
N HIS A 101 0.64 10.09 4.54
CA HIS A 101 0.01 11.35 4.93
C HIS A 101 0.34 12.45 3.93
N ARG A 102 -0.53 13.46 3.85
CA ARG A 102 -0.29 14.69 3.10
C ARG A 102 0.53 15.65 3.93
N ASP A 103 1.49 16.30 3.31
CA ASP A 103 2.28 17.37 3.90
C ASP A 103 2.53 18.46 2.84
N THR A 104 3.13 19.58 3.24
CA THR A 104 3.47 20.69 2.34
C THR A 104 4.95 21.01 2.46
N GLN A 105 5.67 21.03 1.34
CA GLN A 105 7.07 21.39 1.25
C GLN A 105 7.27 22.47 0.19
N ASP A 106 7.87 23.59 0.59
CA ASP A 106 8.08 24.78 -0.26
C ASP A 106 6.80 25.29 -0.94
N GLY A 107 5.65 25.15 -0.28
CA GLY A 107 4.34 25.55 -0.82
C GLY A 107 3.69 24.54 -1.77
N GLU A 108 4.29 23.37 -1.97
CA GLU A 108 3.76 22.30 -2.81
C GLU A 108 3.33 21.10 -1.98
N GLU A 109 2.26 20.42 -2.41
CA GLU A 109 1.80 19.18 -1.77
C GLU A 109 2.83 18.07 -1.95
N VAL A 110 3.07 17.31 -0.88
CA VAL A 110 3.84 16.07 -0.93
C VAL A 110 3.07 14.95 -0.23
N LEU A 111 3.18 13.75 -0.78
CA LEU A 111 2.74 12.53 -0.10
C LEU A 111 3.94 11.89 0.58
N LYS A 112 3.81 11.64 1.88
CA LYS A 112 4.87 11.07 2.71
C LYS A 112 4.43 9.74 3.31
N ILE A 113 5.40 8.84 3.45
CA ILE A 113 5.22 7.57 4.16
C ILE A 113 5.82 7.74 5.56
N PRO A 114 5.10 7.38 6.65
CA PRO A 114 5.65 7.45 7.99
C PRO A 114 6.87 6.54 8.15
N SER A 115 7.77 6.88 9.08
CA SER A 115 8.99 6.10 9.32
C SER A 115 8.72 4.68 9.80
N LEU A 116 7.59 4.48 10.49
CA LEU A 116 7.06 3.19 10.90
C LEU A 116 5.63 3.06 10.36
N LEU A 117 5.36 2.02 9.59
CA LEU A 117 4.02 1.70 9.13
C LEU A 117 3.20 1.03 10.26
N PRO A 118 1.89 1.30 10.35
CA PRO A 118 0.99 0.56 11.25
C PRO A 118 0.90 -0.92 10.85
N LEU A 119 0.49 -1.78 11.78
CA LEU A 119 0.20 -3.18 11.46
C LEU A 119 -1.18 -3.29 10.80
N PRO A 120 -1.40 -4.27 9.91
CA PRO A 120 -2.73 -4.51 9.35
C PRO A 120 -3.82 -4.67 10.42
N GLU A 121 -3.55 -5.35 11.54
CA GLU A 121 -4.52 -5.56 12.63
C GLU A 121 -4.89 -4.29 13.42
N ASP A 122 -4.09 -3.24 13.32
CA ASP A 122 -4.37 -1.95 13.94
C ASP A 122 -5.38 -1.13 13.11
N CYS A 123 -5.45 -1.42 11.81
CA CYS A 123 -6.23 -0.65 10.83
C CYS A 123 -7.45 -1.43 10.30
N LEU A 124 -7.40 -2.77 10.31
CA LEU A 124 -8.37 -3.65 9.68
C LEU A 124 -8.96 -4.64 10.69
N ARG A 125 -10.20 -5.08 10.43
CA ARG A 125 -10.86 -6.15 11.20
C ARG A 125 -10.44 -7.53 10.71
N ILE A 126 -9.22 -7.91 11.07
CA ILE A 126 -8.61 -9.17 10.62
C ILE A 126 -9.13 -10.36 11.43
N SER A 127 -9.46 -11.44 10.74
CA SER A 127 -9.90 -12.70 11.38
C SER A 127 -8.79 -13.32 12.25
N PRO A 128 -9.13 -14.11 13.29
CA PRO A 128 -8.11 -14.77 14.11
C PRO A 128 -7.17 -15.68 13.31
N ALA A 129 -7.68 -16.35 12.26
CA ALA A 129 -6.87 -17.22 11.41
C ALA A 129 -5.84 -16.43 10.59
N GLU A 130 -6.24 -15.30 10.01
CA GLU A 130 -5.32 -14.46 9.23
C GLU A 130 -4.34 -13.73 10.15
N ARG A 131 -4.74 -13.38 11.38
CA ARG A 131 -3.81 -12.86 12.39
C ARG A 131 -2.70 -13.85 12.73
N ALA A 132 -3.04 -15.11 12.98
CA ALA A 132 -2.05 -16.16 13.22
C ALA A 132 -1.11 -16.36 12.02
N PHE A 133 -1.61 -16.19 10.80
CA PHE A 133 -0.78 -16.23 9.59
C PHE A 133 0.20 -15.04 9.51
N LEU A 134 -0.24 -13.83 9.88
CA LEU A 134 0.64 -12.65 9.96
C LEU A 134 1.74 -12.81 11.01
N GLU A 135 1.43 -13.40 12.16
CA GLU A 135 2.43 -13.71 13.20
C GLU A 135 3.53 -14.63 12.63
N ILE A 136 3.15 -15.68 11.89
CA ILE A 136 4.11 -16.57 11.22
C ILE A 136 4.98 -15.81 10.21
N ILE A 137 4.39 -14.93 9.39
CA ILE A 137 5.15 -14.11 8.44
C ILE A 137 6.17 -13.23 9.16
N ARG A 138 5.79 -12.62 10.30
CA ARG A 138 6.68 -11.76 11.09
C ARG A 138 7.83 -12.56 11.70
N GLU A 139 7.54 -13.71 12.30
CA GLU A 139 8.57 -14.59 12.89
C GLU A 139 9.54 -15.13 11.85
N GLN A 140 9.08 -15.37 10.63
CA GLN A 140 9.89 -15.89 9.53
C GLN A 140 10.43 -14.82 8.59
N CYS A 141 10.14 -13.54 8.84
CA CYS A 141 10.56 -12.47 7.95
C CYS A 141 12.09 -12.29 8.07
N PRO A 142 12.86 -12.59 7.02
CA PRO A 142 14.32 -12.54 7.07
C PRO A 142 14.86 -11.11 7.11
N PHE A 143 13.98 -10.11 7.17
CA PHE A 143 14.28 -8.69 7.08
C PHE A 143 14.09 -7.94 8.39
N CYS A 144 13.48 -8.56 9.40
CA CYS A 144 13.09 -7.89 10.63
C CYS A 144 13.99 -8.21 11.83
N GLU A 145 14.99 -9.10 11.74
CA GLU A 145 16.02 -9.42 12.78
C GLU A 145 15.56 -9.23 14.25
N GLY A 146 14.32 -9.61 14.58
CA GLY A 146 13.77 -9.49 15.94
C GLY A 146 13.52 -8.07 16.48
N ASN A 147 13.47 -7.02 15.65
CA ASN A 147 13.12 -5.65 16.08
C ASN A 147 11.68 -5.27 15.71
N CYS A 148 10.71 -6.00 16.27
CA CYS A 148 9.31 -5.57 16.33
C CYS A 148 9.01 -4.96 17.71
#